data_AF-A0A1V6C1A3-F1
#
_entry.id   AF-A0A1V6C1A3-F1
#
_cell.length_a   1.000
_cell.length_b   1.000
_cell.length_c   1.000
_cell.angle_alpha   90.00
_cell.angle_beta   90.00
_cell.angle_gamma   90.00
#
_symmetry.space_group_name_H-M   'P 1'
#
loop_
_entity.id
_entity.type
_entity.pdbx_description
1 polymer ?
#
loop_
_entity_poly.entity_id
_entity_poly.type
_entity_poly.pdbx_seq_one_letter_code
_entity_poly.pdbx_strand_id
1 'polypeptide(L)'
;MIYSMHIVALLLALLLSVTTTLKAFDIKANVPPEAKRFDVSTIRLFSVLIDNSAGGKIIVYTDGGSREIGEVVTPATQATRASDGFWASHYVCAQNGTKGTIVASAVNAIHIRCGPKRQYDPAKPTNWNASELSIIPFTEEGGTGDIVISNPGGYGIFNEWSPYVGNPVYALDRGSWVSLDSYFADPTRIPPQFLFIDVRRPRDNVRYIEFENWSKGDVVNGVQMEDYGGVYVMDETEKRYQIGRVLQRATQTGRFIGSEYADIGRVRATHPGVLEVSTTRWRGKTDDENLRGGVQIIPANHAKYLHYNLGQNWFIGGGAWMIVGPVNSTQEDLKNPSYTENGKLLIDPVEGLPPIFSGYIRPYFDENNYESSFRFFVSEDFGRTWRTPPEITGVPGAGEKSPVSYWTHVRLMVGK
;
A
#
# COMPACT_ATOMS: atom_id res chain seq x y z
N MET A 1 -10.52 24.93 25.97
CA MET A 1 -11.06 23.70 25.32
C MET A 1 -9.96 22.79 24.78
N ILE A 2 -8.93 23.32 24.11
CA ILE A 2 -7.80 22.56 23.53
C ILE A 2 -7.08 21.64 24.56
N TYR A 3 -6.82 22.13 25.78
CA TYR A 3 -6.21 21.32 26.85
C TYR A 3 -7.01 20.07 27.27
N SER A 4 -8.35 20.13 27.23
CA SER A 4 -9.19 18.98 27.57
C SER A 4 -9.16 17.92 26.46
N MET A 5 -8.97 18.35 25.20
CA MET A 5 -8.92 17.46 24.05
C MET A 5 -7.60 16.68 23.94
N HIS A 6 -6.47 17.29 24.31
CA HIS A 6 -5.20 16.57 24.41
C HIS A 6 -5.27 15.45 25.46
N ILE A 7 -5.95 15.69 26.59
CA ILE A 7 -6.16 14.69 27.64
C ILE A 7 -7.04 13.53 27.13
N VAL A 8 -8.10 13.82 26.36
CA VAL A 8 -8.99 12.81 25.78
C VAL A 8 -8.31 11.99 24.66
N ALA A 9 -7.47 12.61 23.83
CA ALA A 9 -6.66 11.90 22.84
C ALA A 9 -5.60 10.98 23.50
N LEU A 10 -4.95 11.45 24.58
CA LEU A 10 -4.02 10.64 25.37
C LEU A 10 -4.72 9.44 26.02
N LEU A 11 -5.95 9.64 26.53
CA LEU A 11 -6.75 8.58 27.15
C LEU A 11 -7.17 7.52 26.14
N LEU A 12 -7.52 7.89 24.90
CA LEU A 12 -7.83 6.91 23.85
C LEU A 12 -6.58 6.14 23.40
N ALA A 13 -5.44 6.82 23.30
CA ALA A 13 -4.16 6.14 23.11
C ALA A 13 -3.98 5.11 24.25
N LEU A 14 -4.07 5.48 25.52
CA LEU A 14 -3.93 4.51 26.61
C LEU A 14 -4.96 3.36 26.61
N LEU A 15 -6.21 3.60 26.19
CA LEU A 15 -7.32 2.63 26.31
C LEU A 15 -7.39 1.57 25.19
N LEU A 16 -6.71 1.78 24.05
CA LEU A 16 -6.78 0.86 22.89
C LEU A 16 -5.80 -0.33 22.98
N SER A 17 -5.18 -0.62 24.13
CA SER A 17 -4.24 -1.73 24.32
C SER A 17 -4.87 -3.13 24.37
N VAL A 18 -6.13 -3.29 23.97
CA VAL A 18 -6.81 -4.59 23.99
C VAL A 18 -6.28 -5.46 22.84
N THR A 19 -5.76 -6.63 23.19
CA THR A 19 -5.50 -7.72 22.25
C THR A 19 -6.83 -8.22 21.68
N THR A 20 -7.28 -7.64 20.58
CA THR A 20 -8.42 -8.17 19.82
C THR A 20 -7.95 -9.36 18.99
N THR A 21 -8.77 -10.40 18.87
CA THR A 21 -8.65 -11.37 17.77
C THR A 21 -8.96 -10.64 16.47
N LEU A 22 -7.94 -10.47 15.64
CA LEU A 22 -7.97 -9.59 14.48
C LEU A 22 -8.62 -10.31 13.30
N LYS A 23 -9.30 -9.55 12.45
CA LYS A 23 -9.70 -9.99 11.10
C LYS A 23 -8.97 -9.08 10.13
N ALA A 24 -7.87 -9.55 9.58
CA ALA A 24 -7.06 -8.76 8.64
C ALA A 24 -7.71 -8.62 7.24
N PHE A 25 -8.78 -9.38 6.94
CA PHE A 25 -9.41 -9.43 5.61
C PHE A 25 -10.92 -9.24 5.66
N ASP A 26 -11.44 -8.38 4.78
CA ASP A 26 -12.88 -8.10 4.63
C ASP A 26 -13.45 -8.62 3.31
N ILE A 27 -13.11 -9.86 2.98
CA ILE A 27 -13.38 -10.42 1.67
C ILE A 27 -14.25 -11.67 1.83
N LYS A 28 -15.30 -11.79 1.03
CA LYS A 28 -16.02 -13.06 0.84
C LYS A 28 -15.29 -13.93 -0.19
N ALA A 29 -14.10 -14.41 0.16
CA ALA A 29 -13.29 -15.26 -0.73
C ALA A 29 -12.49 -16.32 0.04
N ASN A 30 -11.99 -17.32 -0.69
CA ASN A 30 -11.04 -18.30 -0.15
C ASN A 30 -9.66 -17.65 -0.06
N VAL A 31 -9.27 -17.23 1.15
CA VAL A 31 -7.90 -16.75 1.40
C VAL A 31 -6.95 -17.96 1.44
N PRO A 32 -5.82 -17.96 0.71
CA PRO A 32 -4.82 -19.03 0.74
C PRO A 32 -4.34 -19.33 2.19
N PRO A 33 -4.19 -20.60 2.60
CA PRO A 33 -3.74 -20.96 3.95
C PRO A 33 -2.41 -20.31 4.36
N GLU A 34 -1.49 -20.15 3.41
CA GLU A 34 -0.17 -19.57 3.62
C GLU A 34 -0.25 -18.07 3.94
N ALA A 35 -1.24 -17.36 3.39
CA ALA A 35 -1.50 -15.95 3.71
C ALA A 35 -2.14 -15.77 5.10
N LYS A 36 -2.91 -16.77 5.57
CA LYS A 36 -3.46 -16.79 6.94
C LYS A 36 -2.38 -16.97 8.01
N ARG A 37 -1.18 -17.41 7.63
CA ARG A 37 -0.05 -17.55 8.58
C ARG A 37 0.35 -16.21 9.18
N PHE A 38 0.16 -15.12 8.44
CA PHE A 38 0.48 -13.76 8.86
C PHE A 38 -0.73 -13.04 9.44
N ASP A 39 -1.68 -13.78 10.03
CA ASP A 39 -2.85 -13.26 10.75
C ASP A 39 -2.43 -12.76 12.14
N VAL A 40 -2.06 -11.47 12.18
CA VAL A 40 -1.06 -10.97 13.12
C VAL A 40 -1.64 -10.10 14.19
N SER A 41 -1.55 -10.59 15.43
CA SER A 41 -1.48 -9.72 16.60
C SER A 41 -0.52 -8.54 16.33
N THR A 42 -0.92 -7.33 16.76
CA THR A 42 -0.15 -6.12 16.46
C THR A 42 0.42 -5.48 17.72
N ILE A 43 1.40 -4.61 17.49
CA ILE A 43 1.93 -3.68 18.48
C ILE A 43 1.71 -2.27 17.97
N ARG A 44 1.27 -1.39 18.87
CA ARG A 44 1.19 0.03 18.57
C ARG A 44 2.60 0.63 18.55
N LEU A 45 2.84 1.49 17.57
CA LEU A 45 4.07 2.27 17.48
C LEU A 45 3.85 3.69 17.99
N PHE A 46 2.82 4.34 17.45
CA PHE A 46 2.45 5.72 17.76
C PHE A 46 1.00 5.95 17.33
N SER A 47 0.51 7.16 17.53
CA SER A 47 -0.77 7.60 16.98
C SER A 47 -0.65 8.98 16.38
N VAL A 48 -1.47 9.27 15.37
CA VAL A 48 -1.49 10.56 14.68
C VAL A 48 -2.87 11.19 14.88
N LEU A 49 -2.92 12.37 15.49
CA LEU A 49 -4.10 13.22 15.58
C LEU A 49 -4.02 14.29 14.50
N ILE A 50 -5.10 14.47 13.74
CA ILE A 50 -5.23 15.50 12.71
C ILE A 50 -6.45 16.35 13.06
N ASP A 51 -6.25 17.65 13.21
CA ASP A 51 -7.33 18.65 13.22
C ASP A 51 -7.58 19.13 11.79
N ASN A 52 -8.60 18.57 11.14
CA ASN A 52 -9.12 18.92 9.82
C ASN A 52 -9.84 20.28 9.84
N SER A 53 -9.10 21.33 10.21
CA SER A 53 -9.47 22.73 10.10
C SER A 53 -8.30 23.51 9.53
N ALA A 54 -8.54 24.64 8.87
CA ALA A 54 -7.44 25.47 8.37
C ALA A 54 -6.55 25.94 9.55
N GLY A 55 -5.25 25.66 9.48
CA GLY A 55 -4.28 25.88 10.57
C GLY A 55 -4.34 24.83 11.69
N GLY A 56 -5.18 23.81 11.57
CA GLY A 56 -5.33 22.73 12.54
C GLY A 56 -4.06 21.88 12.61
N LYS A 57 -3.68 21.47 13.83
CA LYS A 57 -2.40 20.79 14.06
C LYS A 57 -2.44 19.30 13.75
N ILE A 58 -1.30 18.78 13.30
CA ILE A 58 -1.03 17.35 13.16
C ILE A 58 -0.04 16.96 14.24
N ILE A 59 -0.48 16.11 15.15
CA ILE A 59 0.27 15.76 16.36
C ILE A 59 0.47 14.26 16.40
N VAL A 60 1.72 13.85 16.56
CA VAL A 60 2.09 12.46 16.83
C VAL A 60 2.18 12.25 18.33
N TYR A 61 1.65 11.14 18.80
CA TYR A 61 1.77 10.65 20.16
C TYR A 61 2.60 9.37 20.17
N THR A 62 3.70 9.37 20.92
CA THR A 62 4.57 8.23 21.16
C THR A 62 4.62 7.94 22.67
N ASP A 63 5.23 6.82 23.06
CA ASP A 63 5.48 6.54 24.48
C ASP A 63 6.41 7.59 25.13
N GLY A 64 7.22 8.29 24.34
CA GLY A 64 8.11 9.38 24.78
C GLY A 64 7.45 10.75 24.87
N GLY A 65 6.15 10.87 24.56
CA GLY A 65 5.41 12.13 24.57
C GLY A 65 4.81 12.48 23.19
N SER A 66 4.38 13.74 23.05
CA SER A 66 3.74 14.25 21.84
C SER A 66 4.60 15.25 21.08
N ARG A 67 4.51 15.24 19.75
CA ARG A 67 5.20 16.17 18.86
C ARG A 67 4.26 16.68 17.77
N GLU A 68 4.22 17.99 17.56
CA GLU A 68 3.60 18.57 16.36
C GLU A 68 4.50 18.29 15.16
N ILE A 69 3.93 17.70 14.11
CA ILE A 69 4.66 17.31 12.89
C ILE A 69 4.23 18.09 11.65
N GLY A 70 3.17 18.90 11.76
CA GLY A 70 2.64 19.70 10.65
C GLY A 70 1.30 20.34 11.00
N GLU A 71 0.68 20.96 10.00
CA GLU A 71 -0.63 21.57 10.10
C GLU A 71 -1.43 21.38 8.81
N VAL A 72 -2.74 21.45 8.92
CA VAL A 72 -3.68 21.40 7.81
C VAL A 72 -3.74 22.78 7.14
N VAL A 73 -3.37 22.82 5.87
CA VAL A 73 -3.44 24.01 5.02
C VAL A 73 -4.86 24.17 4.48
N THR A 74 -5.41 23.10 3.91
CA THR A 74 -6.78 23.07 3.39
C THR A 74 -7.50 21.84 3.95
N PRO A 75 -8.61 22.02 4.69
CA PRO A 75 -9.37 20.90 5.21
C PRO A 75 -10.20 20.21 4.12
N ALA A 76 -10.37 18.91 4.25
CA ALA A 76 -11.34 18.18 3.44
C ALA A 76 -12.77 18.60 3.83
N THR A 77 -13.63 18.76 2.82
CA THR A 77 -15.02 19.21 2.99
C THR A 77 -16.05 18.14 2.62
N GLN A 78 -15.62 17.06 1.95
CA GLN A 78 -16.48 15.93 1.59
C GLN A 78 -15.68 14.63 1.48
N ALA A 79 -16.23 13.48 1.86
CA ALA A 79 -15.65 12.20 1.44
C ALA A 79 -15.96 11.93 -0.05
N THR A 80 -14.96 11.56 -0.84
CA THR A 80 -15.10 11.30 -2.28
C THR A 80 -15.21 9.81 -2.56
N ARG A 81 -15.75 9.41 -3.71
CA ARG A 81 -15.70 8.00 -4.11
C ARG A 81 -14.28 7.62 -4.51
N ALA A 82 -13.85 6.41 -4.16
CA ALA A 82 -12.62 5.82 -4.64
C ALA A 82 -12.58 5.85 -6.17
N SER A 83 -11.45 6.25 -6.73
CA SER A 83 -11.21 6.18 -8.17
C SER A 83 -10.86 4.75 -8.60
N ASP A 84 -10.82 4.53 -9.91
CA ASP A 84 -10.49 3.23 -10.51
C ASP A 84 -9.12 2.69 -10.04
N GLY A 85 -8.12 3.57 -9.91
CA GLY A 85 -6.78 3.20 -9.42
C GLY A 85 -6.76 2.72 -7.97
N PHE A 86 -7.76 3.13 -7.17
CA PHE A 86 -7.92 2.70 -5.78
C PHE A 86 -9.01 1.65 -5.61
N TRP A 87 -9.51 1.03 -6.69
CA TRP A 87 -10.52 -0.03 -6.63
C TRP A 87 -10.16 -1.15 -5.64
N ALA A 88 -8.89 -1.44 -5.42
CA ALA A 88 -8.49 -2.48 -4.47
C ALA A 88 -8.79 -2.10 -2.99
N SER A 89 -9.18 -0.85 -2.68
CA SER A 89 -9.54 -0.41 -1.32
C SER A 89 -10.71 -1.19 -0.70
N HIS A 90 -11.50 -1.86 -1.55
CA HIS A 90 -12.53 -2.82 -1.15
C HIS A 90 -12.00 -4.00 -0.30
N TYR A 91 -10.79 -4.47 -0.58
CA TYR A 91 -10.27 -5.73 -0.05
C TYR A 91 -9.73 -5.63 1.37
N VAL A 92 -9.41 -4.42 1.82
CA VAL A 92 -8.77 -4.20 3.12
C VAL A 92 -9.77 -3.73 4.17
N CYS A 93 -9.56 -4.18 5.39
CA CYS A 93 -10.12 -3.58 6.60
C CYS A 93 -9.02 -3.30 7.61
N ALA A 94 -9.37 -2.52 8.64
CA ALA A 94 -8.48 -2.31 9.75
C ALA A 94 -8.23 -3.63 10.47
N GLN A 95 -7.06 -3.74 11.10
CA GLN A 95 -6.68 -4.90 11.91
C GLN A 95 -7.76 -5.24 12.97
N ASN A 96 -8.39 -4.22 13.57
CA ASN A 96 -9.49 -4.39 14.55
C ASN A 96 -10.87 -4.75 13.93
N GLY A 97 -10.93 -5.01 12.62
CA GLY A 97 -12.12 -5.41 11.88
C GLY A 97 -12.97 -4.26 11.30
N THR A 98 -12.73 -3.01 11.71
CA THR A 98 -13.46 -1.83 11.21
C THR A 98 -13.10 -1.51 9.75
N LYS A 99 -13.98 -0.79 9.02
CA LYS A 99 -13.71 -0.37 7.64
C LYS A 99 -13.10 1.03 7.53
N GLY A 100 -13.11 1.77 8.64
CA GLY A 100 -12.37 3.02 8.80
C GLY A 100 -10.89 2.73 8.89
N THR A 101 -10.18 2.73 7.77
CA THR A 101 -8.78 2.25 7.72
C THR A 101 -7.95 2.99 6.70
N ILE A 102 -6.64 3.01 6.91
CA ILE A 102 -5.68 3.36 5.86
C ILE A 102 -5.79 2.33 4.74
N VAL A 103 -6.00 2.81 3.52
CA VAL A 103 -6.05 2.00 2.30
C VAL A 103 -4.92 2.32 1.34
N ALA A 104 -4.19 3.40 1.53
CA ALA A 104 -2.91 3.61 0.85
C ALA A 104 -1.98 4.42 1.74
N SER A 105 -0.70 4.07 1.71
CA SER A 105 0.37 4.84 2.34
C SER A 105 1.46 5.06 1.29
N ALA A 106 1.67 6.31 0.89
CA ALA A 106 2.63 6.70 -0.11
C ALA A 106 3.42 7.94 0.32
N VAL A 107 4.58 8.14 -0.32
CA VAL A 107 5.42 9.33 -0.11
C VAL A 107 4.74 10.64 -0.54
N ASN A 108 3.61 10.60 -1.24
CA ASN A 108 2.91 11.79 -1.71
C ASN A 108 1.40 11.80 -1.42
N ALA A 109 0.86 10.75 -0.81
CA ALA A 109 -0.55 10.70 -0.42
C ALA A 109 -0.79 9.57 0.58
N ILE A 110 -1.74 9.78 1.50
CA ILE A 110 -2.30 8.71 2.33
C ILE A 110 -3.80 8.70 2.06
N HIS A 111 -4.34 7.55 1.63
CA HIS A 111 -5.76 7.39 1.40
C HIS A 111 -6.40 6.60 2.54
N ILE A 112 -7.57 7.08 2.99
CA ILE A 112 -8.31 6.56 4.12
C ILE A 112 -9.68 6.13 3.64
N ARG A 113 -10.03 4.86 3.81
CA ARG A 113 -11.40 4.39 3.58
C ARG A 113 -12.30 4.86 4.70
N CYS A 114 -13.36 5.57 4.32
CA CYS A 114 -14.38 6.11 5.20
C CYS A 114 -15.61 5.21 5.27
N GLY A 115 -15.87 4.39 4.26
CA GLY A 115 -17.05 3.53 4.23
C GLY A 115 -17.31 2.98 2.83
N PRO A 116 -18.43 2.27 2.61
CA PRO A 116 -19.37 1.77 3.61
C PRO A 116 -18.77 0.66 4.48
N LYS A 117 -19.49 0.30 5.56
CA LYS A 117 -19.20 -0.87 6.44
C LYS A 117 -19.40 -2.23 5.78
N ARG A 118 -19.89 -2.25 4.54
CA ARG A 118 -20.26 -3.45 3.82
C ARG A 118 -19.01 -4.27 3.50
N GLN A 119 -19.10 -5.58 3.73
CA GLN A 119 -18.09 -6.54 3.30
C GLN A 119 -18.04 -6.63 1.77
N TYR A 120 -16.83 -6.69 1.22
CA TYR A 120 -16.65 -6.82 -0.21
C TYR A 120 -16.90 -8.25 -0.71
N ASP A 121 -17.57 -8.34 -1.87
CA ASP A 121 -17.82 -9.58 -2.60
C ASP A 121 -17.10 -9.45 -3.95
N PRO A 122 -15.90 -10.02 -4.10
CA PRO A 122 -15.14 -9.86 -5.34
C PRO A 122 -15.85 -10.44 -6.55
N ALA A 123 -16.76 -11.40 -6.38
CA ALA A 123 -17.55 -11.92 -7.50
C ALA A 123 -18.56 -10.89 -8.06
N LYS A 124 -18.74 -9.75 -7.37
CA LYS A 124 -19.61 -8.65 -7.77
C LYS A 124 -18.87 -7.31 -7.65
N PRO A 125 -17.81 -7.10 -8.46
CA PRO A 125 -16.81 -6.05 -8.25
C PRO A 125 -17.31 -4.63 -8.50
N THR A 126 -18.51 -4.47 -9.06
CA THR A 126 -19.16 -3.18 -9.39
C THR A 126 -20.29 -2.81 -8.43
N ASN A 127 -20.57 -3.62 -7.41
CA ASN A 127 -21.76 -3.44 -6.56
C ASN A 127 -21.77 -2.15 -5.73
N TRP A 128 -20.60 -1.61 -5.40
CA TRP A 128 -20.42 -0.39 -4.65
C TRP A 128 -18.96 0.05 -4.74
N ASN A 129 -18.70 1.34 -4.49
CA ASN A 129 -17.36 1.90 -4.36
C ASN A 129 -17.15 2.38 -2.92
N ALA A 130 -15.92 2.23 -2.41
CA ALA A 130 -15.54 2.85 -1.16
C ALA A 130 -15.64 4.39 -1.25
N SER A 131 -15.92 5.03 -0.13
CA SER A 131 -15.72 6.47 0.05
C SER A 131 -14.41 6.70 0.79
N GLU A 132 -13.70 7.76 0.44
CA GLU A 132 -12.33 8.00 0.85
C GLU A 132 -12.11 9.48 1.25
N LEU A 133 -11.17 9.68 2.15
CA LEU A 133 -10.48 10.93 2.37
C LEU A 133 -9.00 10.71 2.07
N SER A 134 -8.31 11.75 1.61
CA SER A 134 -6.87 11.70 1.42
C SER A 134 -6.16 12.72 2.29
N ILE A 135 -4.92 12.44 2.65
CA ILE A 135 -3.98 13.40 3.19
C ILE A 135 -2.92 13.59 2.11
N ILE A 136 -2.70 14.82 1.66
CA ILE A 136 -1.75 15.14 0.57
C ILE A 136 -0.84 16.30 0.95
N PRO A 137 0.40 16.35 0.41
CA PRO A 137 1.31 17.45 0.71
C PRO A 137 0.83 18.74 0.05
N PHE A 138 1.20 19.90 0.62
CA PHE A 138 0.85 21.23 0.09
C PHE A 138 1.32 21.50 -1.33
N THR A 139 2.24 20.68 -1.85
CA THR A 139 2.74 20.77 -3.23
C THR A 139 1.76 20.21 -4.24
N GLU A 140 0.78 19.40 -3.81
CA GLU A 140 -0.24 18.81 -4.69
C GLU A 140 -1.52 19.65 -4.72
N GLU A 141 -2.25 19.57 -5.83
CA GLU A 141 -3.56 20.21 -5.95
C GLU A 141 -4.62 19.36 -5.26
N GLY A 142 -5.26 19.92 -4.23
CA GLY A 142 -6.30 19.22 -3.46
C GLY A 142 -7.70 19.40 -4.02
N GLY A 143 -8.48 18.32 -3.98
CA GLY A 143 -9.93 18.32 -4.17
C GLY A 143 -10.70 18.39 -2.85
N THR A 144 -12.02 18.20 -2.92
CA THR A 144 -12.92 18.29 -1.76
C THR A 144 -12.71 17.18 -0.73
N GLY A 145 -12.13 16.04 -1.13
CA GLY A 145 -11.78 14.92 -0.27
C GLY A 145 -10.38 14.96 0.33
N ASP A 146 -9.61 16.00 0.04
CA ASP A 146 -8.20 16.04 0.39
C ASP A 146 -7.95 17.00 1.56
N ILE A 147 -7.31 16.46 2.58
CA ILE A 147 -6.70 17.20 3.68
C ILE A 147 -5.29 17.58 3.21
N VAL A 148 -5.13 18.81 2.74
CA VAL A 148 -3.84 19.34 2.30
C VAL A 148 -3.06 19.78 3.52
N ILE A 149 -1.83 19.30 3.67
CA ILE A 149 -1.02 19.55 4.88
C ILE A 149 0.33 20.20 4.56
N SER A 150 0.93 20.85 5.54
CA SER A 150 2.19 21.58 5.40
C SER A 150 3.43 20.70 5.18
N ASN A 151 3.33 19.38 5.36
CA ASN A 151 4.42 18.48 5.07
C ASN A 151 4.65 18.35 3.55
N PRO A 152 5.89 18.43 3.06
CA PRO A 152 6.21 18.05 1.68
C PRO A 152 6.19 16.52 1.51
N GLY A 153 5.98 16.06 0.27
CA GLY A 153 6.08 14.65 -0.07
C GLY A 153 7.45 14.06 0.29
N GLY A 154 7.47 12.86 0.86
CA GLY A 154 8.66 12.15 1.35
C GLY A 154 9.10 12.54 2.77
N TYR A 155 8.35 13.39 3.47
CA TYR A 155 8.68 13.87 4.82
C TYR A 155 7.48 13.80 5.77
N GLY A 156 7.76 13.86 7.09
CA GLY A 156 6.71 13.89 8.11
C GLY A 156 5.83 12.65 8.06
N ILE A 157 4.50 12.86 7.93
CA ILE A 157 3.53 11.76 7.79
C ILE A 157 3.72 10.96 6.50
N PHE A 158 4.38 11.48 5.48
CA PHE A 158 4.68 10.75 4.25
C PHE A 158 5.99 9.94 4.30
N ASN A 159 6.67 9.92 5.46
CA ASN A 159 7.86 9.10 5.70
C ASN A 159 7.92 8.56 7.14
N GLU A 160 8.60 9.25 8.06
CA GLU A 160 8.85 8.86 9.46
C GLU A 160 7.56 8.42 10.18
N TRP A 161 6.50 9.20 9.99
CA TRP A 161 5.20 9.02 10.65
C TRP A 161 4.14 8.40 9.74
N SER A 162 4.56 7.77 8.64
CA SER A 162 3.63 7.11 7.72
C SER A 162 2.94 5.91 8.39
N PRO A 163 1.61 5.76 8.24
CA PRO A 163 0.90 4.61 8.77
C PRO A 163 1.03 3.41 7.83
N TYR A 164 0.68 2.23 8.31
CA TYR A 164 0.55 1.02 7.49
C TYR A 164 -0.86 0.93 6.90
N VAL A 165 -0.97 0.35 5.70
CA VAL A 165 -2.25 -0.10 5.15
C VAL A 165 -2.89 -1.08 6.14
N GLY A 166 -4.18 -0.89 6.43
CA GLY A 166 -4.90 -1.64 7.46
C GLY A 166 -4.82 -1.05 8.88
N ASN A 167 -4.20 0.12 9.09
CA ASN A 167 -4.29 0.80 10.38
C ASN A 167 -5.65 1.48 10.59
N PRO A 168 -6.30 1.31 11.76
CA PRO A 168 -7.61 1.87 12.02
C PRO A 168 -7.58 3.39 12.15
N VAL A 169 -8.65 4.01 11.66
CA VAL A 169 -8.89 5.44 11.74
C VAL A 169 -10.19 5.71 12.47
N TYR A 170 -10.15 6.70 13.37
CA TYR A 170 -11.25 7.10 14.22
C TYR A 170 -11.59 8.57 13.99
N ALA A 171 -12.86 8.91 14.23
CA ALA A 171 -13.38 10.26 14.21
C ALA A 171 -13.86 10.63 15.61
N LEU A 172 -13.66 11.89 16.01
CA LEU A 172 -14.32 12.42 17.20
C LEU A 172 -15.76 12.82 16.83
N ASP A 173 -16.74 12.17 17.43
CA ASP A 173 -18.16 12.45 17.25
C ASP A 173 -18.85 12.69 18.59
N ARG A 174 -19.43 13.88 18.78
CA ARG A 174 -20.15 14.29 20.00
C ARG A 174 -19.40 13.95 21.30
N GLY A 175 -18.09 14.18 21.31
CA GLY A 175 -17.21 13.95 22.47
C GLY A 175 -16.73 12.51 22.65
N SER A 176 -17.07 11.59 21.75
CA SER A 176 -16.63 10.19 21.77
C SER A 176 -15.89 9.82 20.50
N TRP A 177 -14.84 9.02 20.63
CA TRP A 177 -14.14 8.48 19.47
C TRP A 177 -14.90 7.28 18.93
N VAL A 178 -15.21 7.32 17.64
CA VAL A 178 -15.88 6.24 16.89
C VAL A 178 -15.03 5.85 15.69
N SER A 179 -15.17 4.62 15.20
CA SER A 179 -14.48 4.24 13.95
C SER A 179 -14.97 5.10 12.78
N LEU A 180 -14.09 5.42 11.84
CA LEU A 180 -14.42 6.36 10.75
C LEU A 180 -15.60 5.86 9.88
N ASP A 181 -15.70 4.55 9.68
CA ASP A 181 -16.84 3.89 9.02
C ASP A 181 -18.15 3.94 9.80
N SER A 182 -18.08 4.11 11.13
CA SER A 182 -19.27 4.43 11.93
C SER A 182 -19.69 5.88 11.75
N TYR A 183 -18.73 6.80 11.70
CA TYR A 183 -18.99 8.22 11.49
C TYR A 183 -19.69 8.47 10.15
N PHE A 184 -19.19 7.86 9.07
CA PHE A 184 -19.73 7.92 7.72
C PHE A 184 -20.77 6.82 7.42
N ALA A 185 -21.47 6.31 8.43
CA ALA A 185 -22.67 5.51 8.19
C ALA A 185 -23.71 6.29 7.36
N ASP A 186 -23.72 7.62 7.52
CA ASP A 186 -24.30 8.57 6.57
C ASP A 186 -23.18 9.08 5.63
N PRO A 187 -23.20 8.73 4.33
CA PRO A 187 -22.17 9.15 3.38
C PRO A 187 -22.26 10.63 3.00
N THR A 188 -23.33 11.34 3.38
CA THR A 188 -23.50 12.78 3.12
C THR A 188 -22.89 13.67 4.21
N ARG A 189 -22.45 13.04 5.30
CA ARG A 189 -21.84 13.74 6.43
C ARG A 189 -20.56 14.45 6.00
N ILE A 190 -20.36 15.68 6.46
CA ILE A 190 -19.09 16.39 6.28
C ILE A 190 -17.97 15.65 7.02
N PRO A 191 -16.71 15.72 6.56
CA PRO A 191 -15.59 15.12 7.27
C PRO A 191 -15.48 15.62 8.72
N PRO A 192 -15.08 14.74 9.66
CA PRO A 192 -14.93 15.13 11.06
C PRO A 192 -13.81 16.15 11.22
N GLN A 193 -13.93 17.03 12.21
CA GLN A 193 -12.83 17.94 12.55
C GLN A 193 -11.62 17.16 13.06
N PHE A 194 -11.79 16.14 13.90
CA PHE A 194 -10.64 15.39 14.43
C PHE A 194 -10.62 13.96 13.91
N LEU A 195 -9.50 13.61 13.27
CA LEU A 195 -9.16 12.26 12.86
C LEU A 195 -8.03 11.73 13.74
N PHE A 196 -8.12 10.45 14.12
CA PHE A 196 -7.08 9.77 14.89
C PHE A 196 -6.70 8.46 14.20
N ILE A 197 -5.43 8.32 13.84
CA ILE A 197 -4.85 7.13 13.22
C ILE A 197 -4.07 6.39 14.30
N ASP A 198 -4.46 5.15 14.61
CA ASP A 198 -3.74 4.29 15.55
C ASP A 198 -2.75 3.44 14.77
N VAL A 199 -1.47 3.84 14.78
CA VAL A 199 -0.44 3.25 13.93
C VAL A 199 0.15 2.02 14.61
N ARG A 200 -0.09 0.89 13.96
CA ARG A 200 0.27 -0.43 14.47
C ARG A 200 1.00 -1.24 13.43
N ARG A 201 2.02 -1.97 13.85
CA ARG A 201 2.68 -2.98 13.02
C ARG A 201 2.36 -4.40 13.49
N PRO A 202 2.34 -5.39 12.58
CA PRO A 202 2.40 -6.81 12.90
C PRO A 202 3.48 -7.14 13.93
N ARG A 203 3.23 -8.11 14.81
CA ARG A 203 4.26 -8.66 15.71
C ARG A 203 5.21 -9.62 15.04
N ASP A 204 4.72 -10.37 14.06
CA ASP A 204 5.56 -11.33 13.35
C ASP A 204 6.63 -10.56 12.58
N ASN A 205 7.88 -10.91 12.81
CA ASN A 205 9.00 -10.24 12.16
C ASN A 205 9.27 -10.95 10.83
N VAL A 206 8.74 -10.37 9.75
CA VAL A 206 9.20 -10.64 8.40
C VAL A 206 10.50 -9.89 8.19
N ARG A 207 11.54 -10.59 7.73
CA ARG A 207 12.85 -9.98 7.41
C ARG A 207 12.83 -9.36 6.02
N TYR A 208 12.34 -10.12 5.05
CA TYR A 208 12.18 -9.63 3.68
C TYR A 208 11.13 -10.44 2.91
N ILE A 209 10.66 -9.84 1.82
CA ILE A 209 9.84 -10.48 0.80
C ILE A 209 10.69 -10.57 -0.48
N GLU A 210 10.65 -11.71 -1.16
CA GLU A 210 11.43 -11.96 -2.36
C GLU A 210 10.51 -12.39 -3.51
N PHE A 211 10.81 -11.88 -4.70
CA PHE A 211 10.08 -12.16 -5.92
C PHE A 211 11.07 -12.64 -6.96
N GLU A 212 10.80 -13.83 -7.49
CA GLU A 212 11.49 -14.38 -8.65
C GLU A 212 10.88 -13.75 -9.91
N ASN A 213 11.59 -12.81 -10.54
CA ASN A 213 11.07 -11.93 -11.59
C ASN A 213 11.01 -12.62 -12.96
N TRP A 214 10.25 -13.70 -13.06
CA TRP A 214 9.92 -14.41 -14.30
C TRP A 214 8.59 -15.13 -14.19
N SER A 215 7.98 -15.40 -15.33
CA SER A 215 6.90 -16.36 -15.46
C SER A 215 7.34 -17.58 -16.26
N LYS A 216 6.49 -18.61 -16.26
CA LYS A 216 6.74 -19.82 -17.04
C LYS A 216 6.87 -19.49 -18.53
N GLY A 217 7.89 -20.03 -19.18
CA GLY A 217 8.18 -19.80 -20.60
C GLY A 217 8.97 -18.53 -20.90
N ASP A 218 9.21 -17.65 -19.92
CA ASP A 218 10.08 -16.50 -20.11
C ASP A 218 11.53 -16.94 -20.37
N VAL A 219 12.27 -16.11 -21.12
CA VAL A 219 13.73 -16.21 -21.22
C VAL A 219 14.35 -15.07 -20.44
N VAL A 220 15.08 -15.38 -19.38
CA VAL A 220 15.76 -14.39 -18.52
C VAL A 220 17.25 -14.67 -18.51
N ASN A 221 18.05 -13.68 -18.90
CA ASN A 221 19.51 -13.78 -18.97
C ASN A 221 20.01 -15.03 -19.69
N GLY A 222 19.33 -15.41 -20.78
CA GLY A 222 19.67 -16.56 -21.63
C GLY A 222 19.14 -17.91 -21.13
N VAL A 223 18.41 -17.94 -20.02
CA VAL A 223 17.81 -19.17 -19.45
C VAL A 223 16.32 -19.18 -19.72
N GLN A 224 15.81 -20.26 -20.32
CA GLN A 224 14.38 -20.49 -20.46
C GLN A 224 13.81 -21.03 -19.14
N MET A 225 12.75 -20.39 -18.65
CA MET A 225 12.11 -20.73 -17.39
C MET A 225 11.06 -21.80 -17.60
N GLU A 226 11.27 -22.98 -17.03
CA GLU A 226 10.33 -24.10 -17.14
C GLU A 226 9.12 -23.95 -16.20
N ASP A 227 9.29 -23.19 -15.11
CA ASP A 227 8.31 -22.94 -14.07
C ASP A 227 8.11 -21.45 -13.78
N TYR A 228 7.04 -21.15 -13.04
CA TYR A 228 6.73 -19.80 -12.55
C TYR A 228 7.73 -19.38 -11.47
N GLY A 229 8.15 -18.11 -11.48
CA GLY A 229 8.88 -17.54 -10.36
C GLY A 229 8.00 -17.50 -9.12
N GLY A 230 8.53 -17.89 -7.96
CA GLY A 230 7.82 -17.82 -6.70
C GLY A 230 7.85 -16.44 -6.05
N VAL A 231 6.90 -16.22 -5.15
CA VAL A 231 6.90 -15.10 -4.20
C VAL A 231 7.08 -15.68 -2.80
N TYR A 232 8.10 -15.20 -2.09
CA TYR A 232 8.56 -15.79 -0.85
C TYR A 232 8.63 -14.77 0.28
N VAL A 233 8.34 -15.24 1.48
CA VAL A 233 8.59 -14.53 2.73
C VAL A 233 9.71 -15.21 3.47
N MET A 234 10.66 -14.43 3.96
CA MET A 234 11.68 -14.87 4.89
C MET A 234 11.38 -14.32 6.27
N ASP A 235 11.25 -15.18 7.27
CA ASP A 235 11.10 -14.76 8.66
C ASP A 235 12.46 -14.56 9.36
N GLU A 236 12.45 -14.08 10.61
CA GLU A 236 13.68 -13.91 11.41
C GLU A 236 14.39 -15.24 11.74
N THR A 237 13.73 -16.39 11.60
CA THR A 237 14.35 -17.72 11.80
C THR A 237 15.03 -18.24 10.53
N GLU A 238 15.11 -17.41 9.49
CA GLU A 238 15.62 -17.76 8.17
C GLU A 238 14.82 -18.87 7.47
N LYS A 239 13.54 -19.02 7.85
CA LYS A 239 12.64 -19.93 7.17
C LYS A 239 11.95 -19.23 6.00
N ARG A 240 12.07 -19.84 4.81
CA ARG A 240 11.47 -19.38 3.55
C ARG A 240 10.08 -20.00 3.35
N TYR A 241 9.09 -19.17 3.08
CA TYR A 241 7.71 -19.58 2.80
C TYR A 241 7.27 -19.09 1.44
N GLN A 242 6.81 -19.97 0.56
CA GLN A 242 6.16 -19.56 -0.68
C GLN A 242 4.74 -19.11 -0.38
N ILE A 243 4.40 -17.87 -0.77
CA ILE A 243 3.08 -17.26 -0.55
C ILE A 243 2.36 -16.92 -1.86
N GLY A 244 3.05 -17.07 -2.99
CA GLY A 244 2.50 -16.79 -4.31
C GLY A 244 3.47 -17.13 -5.42
N ARG A 245 3.16 -16.63 -6.61
CA ARG A 245 3.98 -16.75 -7.83
C ARG A 245 3.82 -15.54 -8.73
N VAL A 246 4.76 -15.36 -9.64
CA VAL A 246 4.82 -14.29 -10.62
C VAL A 246 4.19 -14.77 -11.94
N LEU A 247 3.01 -14.23 -12.26
CA LEU A 247 2.27 -14.53 -13.50
C LEU A 247 2.71 -13.66 -14.68
N GLN A 248 3.29 -12.51 -14.38
CA GLN A 248 3.94 -11.63 -15.36
C GLN A 248 5.12 -10.95 -14.69
N ARG A 249 6.27 -10.96 -15.36
CA ARG A 249 7.47 -10.30 -14.87
C ARG A 249 7.48 -8.82 -15.21
N ALA A 250 8.19 -8.03 -14.41
CA ALA A 250 8.57 -6.67 -14.78
C ALA A 250 9.81 -6.72 -15.69
N THR A 251 9.77 -5.94 -16.76
CA THR A 251 10.86 -5.82 -17.75
C THR A 251 11.28 -4.38 -18.02
N GLN A 252 10.52 -3.38 -17.55
CA GLN A 252 10.85 -1.97 -17.67
C GLN A 252 10.38 -1.17 -16.45
N THR A 253 10.79 0.09 -16.39
CA THR A 253 10.31 1.07 -15.40
C THR A 253 9.05 1.79 -15.94
N GLY A 254 8.12 2.14 -15.06
CA GLY A 254 6.96 2.98 -15.35
C GLY A 254 7.18 4.45 -14.95
N ARG A 255 6.26 5.32 -15.38
CA ARG A 255 6.26 6.77 -15.10
C ARG A 255 5.22 7.10 -14.02
N PHE A 256 5.38 6.49 -12.85
CA PHE A 256 4.38 6.60 -11.78
C PHE A 256 4.52 7.93 -11.04
N ILE A 257 3.42 8.69 -10.97
CA ILE A 257 3.34 9.91 -10.16
C ILE A 257 3.75 9.57 -8.74
N GLY A 258 4.45 10.47 -8.07
CA GLY A 258 4.94 10.31 -6.71
C GLY A 258 6.27 9.55 -6.58
N SER A 259 6.73 8.85 -7.63
CA SER A 259 8.10 8.28 -7.62
C SER A 259 9.17 9.36 -7.47
N GLU A 260 8.89 10.57 -7.94
CA GLU A 260 9.69 11.77 -7.77
C GLU A 260 9.91 12.21 -6.31
N TYR A 261 9.18 11.66 -5.32
CA TYR A 261 9.41 11.94 -3.90
C TYR A 261 10.14 10.80 -3.17
N ALA A 262 10.40 9.69 -3.85
CA ALA A 262 11.07 8.52 -3.30
C ALA A 262 12.39 8.28 -4.04
N ASP A 263 13.50 8.25 -3.31
CA ASP A 263 14.80 7.92 -3.89
C ASP A 263 14.87 6.45 -4.34
N ILE A 264 15.94 6.14 -5.07
CA ILE A 264 16.25 4.82 -5.61
C ILE A 264 16.16 3.75 -4.52
N GLY A 265 15.43 2.67 -4.81
CA GLY A 265 15.32 1.51 -3.94
C GLY A 265 14.45 1.75 -2.70
N ARG A 266 13.66 2.83 -2.66
CA ARG A 266 12.69 3.07 -1.59
C ARG A 266 11.30 2.64 -2.00
N VAL A 267 10.49 2.27 -1.01
CA VAL A 267 9.05 2.10 -1.20
C VAL A 267 8.44 3.48 -1.44
N ARG A 268 7.86 3.66 -2.63
CA ARG A 268 7.08 4.86 -2.98
C ARG A 268 5.69 4.76 -2.38
N ALA A 269 5.03 3.63 -2.60
CA ALA A 269 3.66 3.42 -2.14
C ALA A 269 3.34 1.97 -1.84
N THR A 270 2.36 1.81 -0.97
CA THR A 270 1.68 0.56 -0.71
C THR A 270 0.19 0.81 -0.59
N HIS A 271 -0.61 0.00 -1.27
CA HIS A 271 -2.05 -0.11 -1.12
C HIS A 271 -2.50 -1.53 -1.49
N PRO A 272 -3.76 -1.92 -1.26
CA PRO A 272 -4.24 -3.28 -1.51
C PRO A 272 -4.05 -3.80 -2.94
N GLY A 273 -3.81 -2.92 -3.91
CA GLY A 273 -3.63 -3.24 -5.32
C GLY A 273 -2.22 -2.98 -5.86
N VAL A 274 -1.33 -2.33 -5.10
CA VAL A 274 0.01 -1.98 -5.58
C VAL A 274 1.00 -1.94 -4.42
N LEU A 275 2.16 -2.53 -4.65
CA LEU A 275 3.41 -2.16 -3.99
C LEU A 275 4.30 -1.50 -5.04
N GLU A 276 4.71 -0.27 -4.81
CA GLU A 276 5.55 0.50 -5.74
C GLU A 276 6.89 0.83 -5.12
N VAL A 277 7.95 0.61 -5.89
CA VAL A 277 9.32 0.99 -5.54
C VAL A 277 9.86 1.98 -6.56
N SER A 278 10.65 2.94 -6.08
CA SER A 278 11.25 3.97 -6.93
C SER A 278 12.59 3.52 -7.53
N THR A 279 12.81 3.92 -8.77
CA THR A 279 14.08 3.79 -9.50
C THR A 279 14.68 5.16 -9.88
N THR A 280 14.10 6.27 -9.41
CA THR A 280 14.62 7.63 -9.68
C THR A 280 15.36 8.21 -8.47
N ARG A 281 16.39 9.02 -8.72
CA ARG A 281 17.07 9.81 -7.67
C ARG A 281 16.42 11.18 -7.45
N TRP A 282 15.48 11.56 -8.31
CA TRP A 282 14.82 12.85 -8.20
C TRP A 282 14.01 12.91 -6.89
N ARG A 283 14.05 14.06 -6.21
CA ARG A 283 13.41 14.28 -4.91
C ARG A 283 12.66 15.60 -4.90
N GLY A 284 11.34 15.56 -5.08
CA GLY A 284 10.44 16.70 -5.08
C GLY A 284 9.48 16.68 -6.26
N LYS A 285 8.43 17.52 -6.20
CA LYS A 285 7.43 17.62 -7.25
C LYS A 285 8.08 17.93 -8.60
N THR A 286 7.62 17.25 -9.65
CA THR A 286 7.99 17.54 -11.04
C THR A 286 6.86 17.15 -11.96
N ASP A 287 6.68 17.94 -13.03
CA ASP A 287 5.77 17.62 -14.14
C ASP A 287 6.52 16.93 -15.30
N ASP A 288 7.85 16.83 -15.23
CA ASP A 288 8.65 16.09 -16.21
C ASP A 288 8.60 14.58 -15.91
N GLU A 289 7.83 13.85 -16.71
CA GLU A 289 7.72 12.40 -16.62
C GLU A 289 9.07 11.69 -16.77
N ASN A 290 10.05 12.28 -17.45
CA ASN A 290 11.38 11.68 -17.63
C ASN A 290 12.21 11.65 -16.35
N LEU A 291 11.79 12.38 -15.32
CA LEU A 291 12.39 12.35 -13.98
C LEU A 291 11.72 11.30 -13.07
N ARG A 292 10.64 10.67 -13.52
CA ARG A 292 9.93 9.60 -12.80
C ARG A 292 10.46 8.23 -13.17
N GLY A 293 10.36 7.29 -12.23
CA GLY A 293 10.78 5.92 -12.44
C GLY A 293 10.38 5.02 -11.28
N GLY A 294 9.74 3.90 -11.59
CA GLY A 294 9.44 2.88 -10.61
C GLY A 294 8.98 1.56 -11.23
N VAL A 295 8.85 0.55 -10.38
CA VAL A 295 8.24 -0.73 -10.73
C VAL A 295 7.10 -0.99 -9.76
N GLN A 296 5.97 -1.44 -10.28
CA GLN A 296 4.82 -1.82 -9.48
C GLN A 296 4.69 -3.34 -9.44
N ILE A 297 4.50 -3.87 -8.23
CA ILE A 297 4.07 -5.23 -7.98
C ILE A 297 2.58 -5.16 -7.69
N ILE A 298 1.76 -5.86 -8.47
CA ILE A 298 0.30 -5.78 -8.42
C ILE A 298 -0.32 -7.17 -8.32
N PRO A 299 -1.42 -7.34 -7.59
CA PRO A 299 -2.12 -8.61 -7.50
C PRO A 299 -2.95 -8.87 -8.76
N ALA A 300 -3.09 -10.15 -9.11
CA ALA A 300 -3.60 -10.57 -10.41
C ALA A 300 -5.07 -10.17 -10.65
N ASN A 301 -5.93 -10.22 -9.64
CA ASN A 301 -7.34 -9.83 -9.80
C ASN A 301 -7.47 -8.32 -10.03
N HIS A 302 -6.67 -7.50 -9.34
CA HIS A 302 -6.60 -6.07 -9.58
C HIS A 302 -6.15 -5.77 -11.02
N ALA A 303 -5.05 -6.36 -11.46
CA ALA A 303 -4.57 -6.19 -12.84
C ALA A 303 -5.65 -6.58 -13.87
N LYS A 304 -6.33 -7.70 -13.62
CA LYS A 304 -7.38 -8.23 -14.48
C LYS A 304 -8.61 -7.32 -14.54
N TYR A 305 -9.07 -6.82 -13.40
CA TYR A 305 -10.20 -5.90 -13.34
C TYR A 305 -9.88 -4.57 -14.04
N LEU A 306 -8.70 -3.99 -13.77
CA LEU A 306 -8.27 -2.76 -14.45
C LEU A 306 -8.20 -2.95 -15.98
N HIS A 307 -7.63 -4.07 -16.43
CA HIS A 307 -7.46 -4.38 -17.86
C HIS A 307 -8.80 -4.67 -18.55
N TYR A 308 -9.58 -5.64 -18.08
CA TYR A 308 -10.76 -6.12 -18.81
C TYR A 308 -12.06 -5.38 -18.47
N ASN A 309 -12.18 -4.78 -17.28
CA ASN A 309 -13.43 -4.13 -16.84
C ASN A 309 -13.36 -2.60 -16.91
N LEU A 310 -12.18 -2.01 -16.69
CA LEU A 310 -11.98 -0.55 -16.74
C LEU A 310 -11.23 -0.07 -18.00
N GLY A 311 -10.84 -0.99 -18.89
CA GLY A 311 -10.21 -0.67 -20.18
C GLY A 311 -8.78 -0.15 -20.09
N GLN A 312 -8.10 -0.34 -18.95
CA GLN A 312 -6.71 0.05 -18.75
C GLN A 312 -5.78 -1.04 -19.33
N ASN A 313 -5.76 -1.15 -20.66
CA ASN A 313 -5.22 -2.31 -21.38
C ASN A 313 -3.69 -2.50 -21.28
N TRP A 314 -2.96 -1.61 -20.58
CA TRP A 314 -1.51 -1.65 -20.45
C TRP A 314 -0.99 -2.51 -19.29
N PHE A 315 -1.83 -2.94 -18.34
CA PHE A 315 -1.38 -3.75 -17.20
C PHE A 315 -0.90 -5.15 -17.63
N ILE A 316 -1.79 -5.93 -18.26
CA ILE A 316 -1.46 -7.25 -18.78
C ILE A 316 -0.73 -7.09 -20.12
N GLY A 317 0.49 -7.63 -20.18
CA GLY A 317 1.44 -7.45 -21.29
C GLY A 317 2.35 -6.23 -21.15
N GLY A 318 2.13 -5.36 -20.16
CA GLY A 318 2.98 -4.20 -19.90
C GLY A 318 4.21 -4.55 -19.07
N GLY A 319 5.37 -3.99 -19.44
CA GLY A 319 6.63 -4.31 -18.77
C GLY A 319 6.85 -3.65 -17.40
N ALA A 320 6.06 -2.64 -17.03
CA ALA A 320 6.26 -1.88 -15.79
C ALA A 320 5.63 -2.54 -14.54
N TRP A 321 4.84 -3.60 -14.76
CA TRP A 321 4.07 -4.28 -13.73
C TRP A 321 4.50 -5.73 -13.60
N MET A 322 4.98 -6.09 -12.41
CA MET A 322 5.06 -7.49 -11.98
C MET A 322 3.70 -7.90 -11.44
N ILE A 323 3.05 -8.89 -12.08
CA ILE A 323 1.74 -9.38 -11.66
C ILE A 323 1.92 -10.65 -10.85
N VAL A 324 1.43 -10.65 -9.61
CA VAL A 324 1.53 -11.77 -8.68
C VAL A 324 0.17 -12.37 -8.37
N GLY A 325 0.13 -13.69 -8.18
CA GLY A 325 -1.09 -14.40 -7.82
C GLY A 325 -0.84 -15.54 -6.83
N PRO A 326 -1.92 -16.19 -6.37
CA PRO A 326 -1.86 -17.42 -5.59
C PRO A 326 -0.96 -18.50 -6.18
N VAL A 327 -0.43 -19.37 -5.33
CA VAL A 327 0.48 -20.47 -5.68
C VAL A 327 -0.14 -21.48 -6.65
N ASN A 328 -1.42 -21.42 -6.99
CA ASN A 328 -2.07 -22.29 -7.98
C ASN A 328 -2.48 -21.58 -9.27
N SER A 329 -2.29 -20.26 -9.39
CA SER A 329 -2.71 -19.50 -10.57
C SER A 329 -1.76 -19.64 -11.76
N THR A 330 -2.27 -19.35 -12.96
CA THR A 330 -1.54 -19.47 -14.23
C THR A 330 -1.61 -18.20 -15.08
N GLN A 331 -0.75 -18.08 -16.10
CA GLN A 331 -0.83 -16.98 -17.07
C GLN A 331 -2.12 -17.07 -17.89
N GLU A 332 -2.62 -18.28 -18.14
CA GLU A 332 -3.90 -18.51 -18.79
C GLU A 332 -5.06 -17.91 -17.96
N ASP A 333 -5.05 -18.09 -16.64
CA ASP A 333 -6.04 -17.48 -15.75
C ASP A 333 -5.99 -15.95 -15.81
N LEU A 334 -4.78 -15.39 -15.82
CA LEU A 334 -4.57 -13.94 -15.90
C LEU A 334 -5.10 -13.38 -17.23
N LYS A 335 -4.81 -14.06 -18.35
CA LYS A 335 -5.19 -13.62 -19.72
C LYS A 335 -6.64 -13.93 -20.08
N ASN A 336 -7.34 -14.74 -19.30
CA ASN A 336 -8.75 -15.02 -19.52
C ASN A 336 -9.58 -13.76 -19.18
N PRO A 337 -10.38 -13.18 -20.10
CA PRO A 337 -11.19 -11.99 -19.79
C PRO A 337 -12.27 -12.22 -18.73
N SER A 338 -12.68 -13.48 -18.51
CA SER A 338 -13.69 -13.83 -17.52
C SER A 338 -13.14 -13.65 -16.11
N TYR A 339 -13.70 -12.71 -15.35
CA TYR A 339 -13.35 -12.47 -13.95
C TYR A 339 -13.86 -13.60 -13.01
N THR A 340 -15.00 -14.19 -13.36
CA THR A 340 -15.60 -15.32 -12.66
C THR A 340 -15.90 -16.46 -13.63
N GLU A 341 -15.88 -17.69 -13.12
CA GLU A 341 -16.33 -18.90 -13.80
C GLU A 341 -17.25 -19.69 -12.87
N ASN A 342 -18.44 -20.07 -13.34
CA ASN A 342 -19.46 -20.76 -12.54
C ASN A 342 -19.78 -20.07 -11.20
N GLY A 343 -19.77 -18.74 -11.19
CA GLY A 343 -20.04 -17.92 -9.99
C GLY A 343 -18.91 -17.88 -8.96
N LYS A 344 -17.73 -18.44 -9.27
CA LYS A 344 -16.51 -18.37 -8.45
C LYS A 344 -15.47 -17.49 -9.14
N LEU A 345 -14.57 -16.89 -8.37
CA LEU A 345 -13.44 -16.16 -8.92
C LEU A 345 -12.52 -17.13 -9.66
N LEU A 346 -11.98 -16.70 -10.80
CA LEU A 346 -11.00 -17.50 -11.53
C LEU A 346 -9.65 -17.54 -10.79
N ILE A 347 -9.28 -16.42 -10.17
CA ILE A 347 -8.08 -16.30 -9.34
C ILE A 347 -8.53 -15.93 -7.93
N ASP A 348 -8.04 -16.65 -6.92
CA ASP A 348 -8.29 -16.26 -5.53
C ASP A 348 -7.61 -14.91 -5.23
N PRO A 349 -8.29 -13.99 -4.53
CA PRO A 349 -7.76 -12.66 -4.32
C PRO A 349 -6.58 -12.68 -3.35
N VAL A 350 -5.53 -11.94 -3.72
CA VAL A 350 -4.39 -11.63 -2.85
C VAL A 350 -4.30 -10.14 -2.54
N GLU A 351 -5.21 -9.34 -3.10
CA GLU A 351 -5.41 -7.93 -2.79
C GLU A 351 -5.62 -7.71 -1.29
N GLY A 352 -4.95 -6.71 -0.74
CA GLY A 352 -5.07 -6.37 0.69
C GLY A 352 -4.56 -7.44 1.65
N LEU A 353 -3.94 -8.52 1.16
CA LEU A 353 -3.35 -9.54 2.01
C LEU A 353 -1.92 -9.16 2.44
N PRO A 354 -1.53 -9.33 3.72
CA PRO A 354 -0.16 -9.29 4.17
C PRO A 354 0.62 -10.50 3.62
N PRO A 355 1.96 -10.40 3.61
CA PRO A 355 2.72 -9.21 3.98
C PRO A 355 2.89 -8.20 2.82
N ILE A 356 2.39 -8.48 1.62
CA ILE A 356 2.69 -7.67 0.42
C ILE A 356 1.79 -6.43 0.33
N PHE A 357 0.48 -6.59 0.50
CA PHE A 357 -0.52 -5.57 0.17
C PHE A 357 -1.24 -5.00 1.40
N SER A 358 -0.79 -5.37 2.61
CA SER A 358 -1.30 -4.81 3.87
C SER A 358 -0.34 -5.05 5.05
N GLY A 359 -0.37 -4.16 6.04
CA GLY A 359 0.18 -4.34 7.38
C GLY A 359 1.69 -4.27 7.56
N TYR A 360 2.50 -4.77 6.63
CA TYR A 360 3.95 -4.97 6.85
C TYR A 360 4.84 -3.90 6.23
N ILE A 361 4.37 -3.24 5.18
CA ILE A 361 5.16 -2.30 4.39
C ILE A 361 4.58 -0.90 4.56
N ARG A 362 5.46 0.10 4.60
CA ARG A 362 5.12 1.53 4.54
C ARG A 362 6.28 2.30 3.90
N PRO A 363 6.07 3.53 3.38
CA PRO A 363 7.14 4.34 2.82
C PRO A 363 8.00 4.95 3.93
N TYR A 364 8.80 4.13 4.62
CA TYR A 364 9.73 4.60 5.65
C TYR A 364 11.17 4.37 5.25
N PHE A 365 11.96 5.44 5.28
CA PHE A 365 13.39 5.43 5.04
C PHE A 365 14.10 6.47 5.91
N ASP A 366 15.17 6.02 6.56
CA ASP A 366 16.10 6.84 7.32
C ASP A 366 17.53 6.49 6.88
N GLU A 367 18.23 7.48 6.33
CA GLU A 367 19.61 7.34 5.86
C GLU A 367 20.60 7.03 7.00
N ASN A 368 20.27 7.42 8.24
CA ASN A 368 21.08 7.15 9.43
C ASN A 368 20.71 5.83 10.10
N ASN A 369 19.57 5.23 9.73
CA ASN A 369 19.10 3.95 10.24
C ASN A 369 18.65 3.02 9.10
N TYR A 370 19.64 2.61 8.30
CA TYR A 370 19.42 1.81 7.11
C TYR A 370 18.78 0.45 7.41
N GLU A 371 19.04 -0.15 8.58
CA GLU A 371 18.48 -1.46 8.96
C GLU A 371 16.98 -1.41 9.29
N SER A 372 16.49 -0.31 9.84
CA SER A 372 15.04 -0.10 10.07
C SER A 372 14.29 0.39 8.82
N SER A 373 14.98 0.69 7.73
CA SER A 373 14.38 1.23 6.51
C SER A 373 13.80 0.16 5.58
N PHE A 374 12.70 0.48 4.91
CA PHE A 374 12.15 -0.34 3.83
C PHE A 374 12.98 -0.13 2.56
N ARG A 375 13.60 -1.20 2.07
CA ARG A 375 14.59 -1.13 1.01
C ARG A 375 14.35 -2.19 -0.04
N PHE A 376 14.61 -1.83 -1.28
CA PHE A 376 14.47 -2.69 -2.44
C PHE A 376 15.84 -2.98 -3.05
N PHE A 377 16.09 -4.27 -3.27
CA PHE A 377 17.30 -4.80 -3.87
C PHE A 377 16.94 -5.66 -5.07
N VAL A 378 17.88 -5.75 -6.02
CA VAL A 378 17.74 -6.56 -7.23
C VAL A 378 18.91 -7.50 -7.38
N SER A 379 18.66 -8.61 -8.07
CA SER A 379 19.66 -9.57 -8.52
C SER A 379 19.50 -9.79 -10.02
N GLU A 380 20.62 -9.98 -10.71
CA GLU A 380 20.67 -10.34 -12.14
C GLU A 380 21.29 -11.73 -12.36
N ASP A 381 21.58 -12.45 -11.28
CA ASP A 381 22.31 -13.72 -11.28
C ASP A 381 21.59 -14.78 -10.43
N PHE A 382 20.25 -14.76 -10.49
CA PHE A 382 19.38 -15.73 -9.85
C PHE A 382 19.55 -15.78 -8.33
N GLY A 383 19.64 -14.60 -7.71
CA GLY A 383 19.67 -14.43 -6.26
C GLY A 383 21.04 -14.67 -5.62
N ARG A 384 22.10 -14.88 -6.42
CA ARG A 384 23.46 -15.10 -5.91
C ARG A 384 24.09 -13.81 -5.38
N THR A 385 23.88 -12.69 -6.07
CA THR A 385 24.31 -11.36 -5.63
C THR A 385 23.14 -10.38 -5.60
N TRP A 386 23.23 -9.42 -4.67
CA TRP A 386 22.20 -8.43 -4.40
C TRP A 386 22.81 -7.03 -4.42
N ARG A 387 22.12 -6.10 -5.09
CA ARG A 387 22.54 -4.70 -5.19
C ARG A 387 21.35 -3.76 -5.10
N THR A 388 21.61 -2.53 -4.68
CA THR A 388 20.66 -1.42 -4.89
C THR A 388 20.41 -1.31 -6.39
N PRO A 389 19.16 -1.12 -6.85
CA PRO A 389 18.92 -0.92 -8.28
C PRO A 389 19.68 0.30 -8.80
N PRO A 390 20.05 0.32 -10.08
CA PRO A 390 20.55 1.54 -10.71
C PRO A 390 19.45 2.60 -10.76
N GLU A 391 19.85 3.84 -11.03
CA GLU A 391 18.90 4.86 -11.47
C GLU A 391 18.33 4.46 -12.83
N ILE A 392 17.00 4.44 -12.93
CA ILE A 392 16.27 4.18 -14.17
C ILE A 392 15.11 5.17 -14.23
N THR A 393 15.26 6.18 -15.07
CA THR A 393 14.23 7.17 -15.37
C THR A 393 13.92 7.17 -16.86
N GLY A 394 12.83 7.84 -17.27
CA GLY A 394 12.46 7.93 -18.68
C GLY A 394 12.13 6.60 -19.36
N VAL A 395 11.60 6.68 -20.58
CA VAL A 395 11.30 5.50 -21.40
C VAL A 395 12.60 5.04 -22.08
N PRO A 396 12.96 3.75 -22.04
CA PRO A 396 14.10 3.25 -22.82
C PRO A 396 13.99 3.68 -24.29
N GLY A 397 15.12 4.03 -24.92
CA GLY A 397 15.13 4.34 -26.34
C GLY A 397 14.62 3.18 -27.20
N ALA A 398 14.18 3.45 -28.42
CA ALA A 398 13.72 2.41 -29.33
C ALA A 398 14.82 1.36 -29.55
N GLY A 399 14.56 0.10 -29.17
CA GLY A 399 15.51 -1.00 -29.26
C GLY A 399 16.43 -1.18 -28.05
N GLU A 400 16.40 -0.28 -27.07
CA GLU A 400 17.12 -0.42 -25.82
C GLU A 400 16.36 -1.31 -24.83
N LYS A 401 17.07 -2.25 -24.23
CA LYS A 401 16.53 -3.03 -23.11
C LYS A 401 16.70 -2.25 -21.82
N SER A 402 15.60 -2.00 -21.12
CA SER A 402 15.65 -1.50 -19.75
C SER A 402 16.50 -2.42 -18.86
N PRO A 403 17.29 -1.89 -17.91
CA PRO A 403 18.00 -2.70 -16.92
C PRO A 403 17.09 -3.67 -16.16
N VAL A 404 15.81 -3.31 -15.96
CA VAL A 404 14.79 -4.17 -15.32
C VAL A 404 14.63 -5.51 -16.03
N SER A 405 14.84 -5.56 -17.36
CA SER A 405 14.73 -6.81 -18.14
C SER A 405 15.76 -7.86 -17.75
N TYR A 406 16.87 -7.47 -17.11
CA TYR A 406 17.91 -8.36 -16.63
C TYR A 406 17.70 -8.79 -15.17
N TRP A 407 16.76 -8.18 -14.45
CA TRP A 407 16.48 -8.53 -13.06
C TRP A 407 15.86 -9.93 -13.00
N THR A 408 16.58 -10.85 -12.36
CA THR A 408 16.11 -12.20 -12.06
C THR A 408 15.34 -12.24 -10.75
N HIS A 409 15.73 -11.44 -9.76
CA HIS A 409 15.01 -11.39 -8.48
C HIS A 409 14.88 -9.94 -7.99
N VAL A 410 13.84 -9.74 -7.21
CA VAL A 410 13.56 -8.53 -6.44
C VAL A 410 13.44 -8.93 -4.97
N ARG A 411 14.06 -8.17 -4.07
CA ARG A 411 13.93 -8.37 -2.61
C ARG A 411 13.56 -7.06 -1.94
N LEU A 412 12.50 -7.09 -1.16
CA LEU A 412 12.07 -6.00 -0.31
C LEU A 412 12.41 -6.32 1.15
N MET A 413 13.35 -5.58 1.73
CA MET A 413 13.63 -5.59 3.16
C MET A 413 12.47 -4.92 3.90
N VAL A 414 11.97 -5.59 4.92
CA VAL A 414 10.92 -5.07 5.80
C VAL A 414 11.62 -4.35 6.97
N GLY A 415 11.34 -3.06 7.11
CA GLY A 415 11.93 -2.24 8.16
C GLY A 415 11.46 -2.67 9.55
N LYS A 416 12.39 -2.66 10.52
CA LYS A 416 12.12 -3.01 11.93
C LYS A 416 11.57 -1.85 12.72
#